data_AF-A0A935SRP8-F1
#
_entry.id   AF-A0A935SRP8-F1
#
_cell.length_a   1.000
_cell.length_b   1.000
_cell.length_c   1.000
_cell.angle_alpha   90.00
_cell.angle_beta   90.00
_cell.angle_gamma   90.00
#
_symmetry.space_group_name_H-M   'P 1'
#
loop_
_entity.id
_entity.type
_entity.pdbx_description
1 polymer ?
#
loop_
_entity_poly.entity_id
_entity_poly.type
_entity_poly.pdbx_seq_one_letter_code
_entity_poly.pdbx_strand_id
1 'polypeptide(L)'
;MLDENLIGTLEQSLRQTRNAQNRLMGRLREAENEVELLREEIDALEKSASQTEQAIDSLLVTMRSGSRRSSPSTMRIDDEYEISQSTDRPQPSFERPSPINRESARSHGTVAYLSQHRSVPSRSTNMEPLSSRFSDRTITQACTLLLREAGRPLHVNELYNLLISGGMKFKGNNPTISVAVSLSRNKRFRKVDPGTFDLDMRDVGQSRYIA
;
A
#
# COMPACT_ATOMS: atom_id res chain seq x y z
N MET A 1 60.02 -28.24 21.58
CA MET A 1 58.80 -29.06 21.36
C MET A 1 57.49 -28.32 21.67
N LEU A 2 57.38 -27.48 22.71
CA LEU A 2 56.15 -26.70 22.96
C LEU A 2 55.94 -25.56 21.95
N ASP A 3 57.03 -24.90 21.53
CA ASP A 3 56.96 -23.75 20.62
C ASP A 3 56.58 -24.11 19.18
N GLU A 4 57.01 -25.27 18.68
CA GLU A 4 56.63 -25.77 17.34
C GLU A 4 55.13 -26.06 17.24
N ASN A 5 54.51 -26.49 18.34
CA ASN A 5 53.09 -26.80 18.40
C ASN A 5 52.24 -25.51 18.43
N LEU A 6 52.74 -24.47 19.11
CA LEU A 6 52.12 -23.14 19.11
C LEU A 6 52.21 -22.48 17.72
N ILE A 7 53.36 -22.57 17.06
CA ILE A 7 53.56 -22.06 15.70
C ILE A 7 52.63 -22.76 14.71
N GLY A 8 52.53 -24.10 14.77
CA GLY A 8 51.60 -24.85 13.92
C GLY A 8 50.13 -24.45 14.13
N THR A 9 49.74 -24.21 15.38
CA THR A 9 48.38 -23.76 15.71
C THR A 9 48.09 -22.36 15.15
N LEU A 10 49.06 -21.43 15.26
CA LEU A 10 48.94 -20.07 14.71
C LEU A 10 48.88 -20.08 13.18
N GLU A 11 49.71 -20.88 12.52
CA GLU A 11 49.67 -21.04 11.07
C GLU A 11 48.33 -21.62 10.58
N GLN A 12 47.80 -22.61 11.30
CA GLN A 12 46.49 -23.17 11.02
C GLN A 12 45.37 -22.13 11.18
N SER A 13 45.39 -21.35 12.26
CA SER A 13 44.43 -20.27 12.51
C SER A 13 44.50 -19.19 11.43
N LEU A 14 45.70 -18.82 10.98
CA LEU A 14 45.92 -17.82 9.93
C LEU A 14 45.37 -18.33 8.58
N ARG A 15 45.63 -19.59 8.24
CA ARG A 15 45.05 -20.23 7.05
C ARG A 15 43.53 -20.29 7.10
N GLN A 16 42.95 -20.65 8.25
CA GLN A 16 41.50 -20.65 8.45
C GLN A 16 40.91 -19.25 8.27
N THR A 17 41.55 -18.24 8.85
CA THR A 17 41.11 -16.84 8.75
C THR A 17 41.15 -16.34 7.31
N ARG A 18 42.22 -16.61 6.56
CA ARG A 18 42.30 -16.27 5.13
C ARG A 18 41.25 -16.99 4.29
N ASN A 19 41.00 -18.27 4.58
CA ASN A 19 39.95 -19.03 3.89
C ASN A 19 38.55 -18.47 4.18
N ALA A 20 38.28 -18.10 5.43
CA ALA A 20 37.03 -17.44 5.82
C ALA A 20 36.88 -16.08 5.11
N GLN A 21 37.94 -15.28 5.10
CA GLN A 21 37.99 -13.99 4.39
C GLN A 21 37.67 -14.16 2.90
N ASN A 22 38.31 -15.11 2.21
CA ASN A 22 38.05 -15.37 0.80
C ASN A 22 36.61 -15.78 0.52
N ARG A 23 36.02 -16.61 1.39
CA ARG A 23 34.60 -16.98 1.29
C ARG A 23 33.67 -15.78 1.47
N LEU A 24 33.96 -14.92 2.46
CA LEU A 24 33.17 -13.71 2.69
C LEU A 24 33.30 -12.72 1.52
N MET A 25 34.49 -12.55 0.95
CA MET A 25 34.69 -11.72 -0.25
C MET A 25 33.92 -12.25 -1.45
N GLY A 26 33.84 -13.59 -1.63
CA GLY A 26 33.00 -14.19 -2.67
C GLY A 26 31.53 -13.84 -2.50
N ARG A 27 31.00 -14.05 -1.29
CA ARG A 27 29.60 -13.72 -0.96
C ARG A 27 29.28 -12.23 -1.09
N LEU A 28 30.25 -11.37 -0.78
CA LEU A 28 30.10 -9.92 -0.96
C LEU A 28 29.92 -9.59 -2.44
N ARG A 29 30.75 -10.15 -3.33
CA ARG A 29 30.63 -9.94 -4.78
C ARG A 29 29.33 -10.47 -5.35
N GLU A 30 28.88 -11.63 -4.88
CA GLU A 30 27.58 -12.19 -5.28
C GLU A 30 26.44 -11.23 -4.89
N ALA A 31 26.43 -10.73 -3.66
CA ALA A 31 25.43 -9.77 -3.21
C ALA A 31 25.51 -8.44 -3.96
N GLU A 32 26.71 -7.94 -4.26
CA GLU A 32 26.91 -6.75 -5.08
C GLU A 32 26.33 -6.92 -6.49
N ASN A 33 26.52 -8.09 -7.11
CA ASN A 33 25.94 -8.42 -8.41
C ASN A 33 24.40 -8.52 -8.35
N GLU A 34 23.85 -9.15 -7.31
CA GLU A 34 22.38 -9.22 -7.11
C GLU A 34 21.77 -7.82 -6.96
N VAL A 35 22.43 -6.92 -6.23
CA VAL A 35 21.98 -5.53 -6.08
C VAL A 35 21.98 -4.81 -7.43
N GLU A 36 22.99 -5.03 -8.27
CA GLU A 36 23.04 -4.41 -9.59
C GLU A 36 21.92 -4.94 -10.51
N LEU A 37 21.65 -6.24 -10.49
CA LEU A 37 20.52 -6.83 -11.23
C LEU A 37 19.17 -6.27 -10.78
N LEU A 38 18.97 -6.13 -9.46
CA LEU A 38 17.73 -5.54 -8.93
C LEU A 38 17.56 -4.08 -9.34
N ARG A 39 18.66 -3.31 -9.45
CA ARG A 39 18.62 -1.94 -9.97
C ARG A 39 18.19 -1.91 -11.43
N GLU A 40 18.77 -2.78 -12.26
CA GLU A 40 18.36 -2.90 -13.66
C GLU A 40 16.88 -3.28 -13.80
N GLU A 41 16.38 -4.19 -12.95
CA GLU A 41 14.98 -4.59 -12.92
C GLU A 41 14.06 -3.42 -12.52
N ILE A 42 14.43 -2.65 -11.50
CA ILE A 42 13.69 -1.45 -11.08
C ILE A 42 13.63 -0.43 -12.22
N ASP A 43 14.76 -0.15 -12.88
CA ASP A 43 14.83 0.77 -14.01
C ASP A 43 13.94 0.29 -15.18
N ALA A 44 13.89 -1.02 -15.43
CA ALA A 44 13.00 -1.59 -16.43
C ALA A 44 11.51 -1.44 -16.05
N LEU A 45 11.17 -1.67 -14.79
CA LEU A 45 9.81 -1.48 -14.27
C LEU A 45 9.38 -0.01 -14.32
N GLU A 46 10.27 0.93 -14.01
CA GLU A 46 9.98 2.37 -14.08
C GLU A 46 9.72 2.84 -15.52
N LYS A 47 10.49 2.33 -16.48
CA LYS A 47 10.25 2.57 -17.93
C LYS A 47 8.89 2.01 -18.36
N SER A 48 8.56 0.78 -17.94
CA SER A 48 7.27 0.17 -18.24
C SER A 48 6.11 0.96 -17.62
N ALA A 49 6.23 1.35 -16.35
CA ALA A 49 5.25 2.18 -15.67
C ALA A 49 5.03 3.52 -16.40
N SER A 50 6.12 4.22 -16.74
CA SER A 50 6.07 5.47 -17.50
C SER A 50 5.36 5.31 -18.85
N GLN A 51 5.61 4.20 -19.56
CA GLN A 51 4.92 3.90 -20.81
C GLN A 51 3.42 3.65 -20.60
N THR A 52 3.05 2.94 -19.53
CA THR A 52 1.63 2.70 -19.20
C THR A 52 0.91 3.98 -18.81
N GLU A 53 1.55 4.89 -18.07
CA GLU A 53 0.99 6.20 -17.74
C GLU A 53 0.70 7.01 -19.01
N GLN A 54 1.66 7.08 -19.95
CA GLN A 54 1.46 7.75 -21.22
C GLN A 54 0.34 7.11 -22.06
N ALA A 55 0.24 5.78 -22.05
CA ALA A 55 -0.85 5.07 -22.72
C ALA A 55 -2.21 5.43 -22.11
N ILE A 56 -2.30 5.46 -20.77
CA ILE A 56 -3.51 5.88 -20.05
C ILE A 56 -3.88 7.33 -20.37
N ASP A 57 -2.90 8.24 -20.36
CA ASP A 57 -3.11 9.65 -20.71
C ASP A 57 -3.63 9.80 -22.15
N SER A 58 -3.05 9.05 -23.09
CA SER A 58 -3.51 9.06 -24.49
C SER A 58 -4.95 8.56 -24.64
N LEU A 59 -5.34 7.52 -23.88
CA LEU A 59 -6.71 7.02 -23.85
C LEU A 59 -7.65 8.04 -23.20
N LEU A 60 -7.25 8.68 -22.12
CA LEU A 60 -8.04 9.71 -21.43
C LEU A 60 -8.28 10.92 -22.35
N VAL A 61 -7.26 11.38 -23.06
CA VAL A 61 -7.37 12.47 -24.05
C VAL A 61 -8.30 12.07 -25.20
N THR A 62 -8.19 10.83 -25.68
CA THR A 62 -9.05 10.28 -26.75
C THR A 62 -10.51 10.22 -26.29
N MET A 63 -10.78 9.71 -25.08
CA MET A 63 -12.12 9.62 -24.51
C MET A 63 -12.72 11.01 -24.21
N ARG A 64 -11.91 11.96 -23.75
CA ARG A 64 -12.36 13.33 -23.45
C ARG A 64 -12.60 14.15 -24.72
N SER A 65 -11.88 13.86 -25.80
CA SER A 65 -12.07 14.47 -27.13
C SER A 65 -13.24 13.87 -27.90
N GLY A 66 -13.61 12.60 -27.65
CA GLY A 66 -14.81 11.95 -28.20
C GLY A 66 -16.14 12.45 -27.62
N SER A 67 -16.13 13.30 -26.59
CA SER A 67 -17.35 13.84 -25.95
C SER A 67 -17.81 15.18 -26.56
N ARG A 68 -17.19 15.66 -27.65
CA ARG A 68 -17.62 16.87 -28.35
C ARG A 68 -18.03 16.57 -29.79
N ARG A 69 -19.36 16.44 -29.95
CA ARG A 69 -20.21 16.63 -31.15
C ARG A 69 -20.65 15.37 -31.89
N SER A 70 -21.84 14.90 -31.53
CA SER A 70 -22.93 14.64 -32.49
C SER A 70 -24.29 14.76 -31.79
N SER A 71 -24.78 15.98 -31.59
CA SER A 71 -26.23 16.20 -31.64
C SER A 71 -26.59 16.35 -33.12
N PRO A 72 -27.33 15.42 -33.73
CA PRO A 72 -27.84 15.61 -35.07
C PRO A 72 -28.95 16.66 -35.03
N SER A 73 -28.86 17.58 -35.97
CA SER A 73 -29.90 18.49 -36.39
C SER A 73 -31.18 17.73 -36.80
N THR A 74 -32.34 18.28 -36.44
CA THR A 74 -33.58 18.27 -37.23
C THR A 74 -33.89 17.03 -38.08
N MET A 75 -34.75 16.14 -37.56
CA MET A 75 -35.68 15.38 -38.40
C MET A 75 -37.07 15.48 -37.78
N ARG A 76 -37.95 16.19 -38.50
CA ARG A 76 -39.39 16.07 -38.37
C ARG A 76 -39.76 14.63 -38.73
N ILE A 77 -40.48 13.96 -37.84
CA ILE A 77 -41.25 12.74 -38.14
C ILE A 77 -42.71 13.17 -37.98
N ASP A 78 -43.31 13.58 -39.09
CA ASP A 78 -44.74 13.42 -39.32
C ASP A 78 -44.88 12.08 -40.02
N ASP A 79 -45.70 11.17 -39.48
CA ASP A 79 -46.61 10.28 -40.21
C ASP A 79 -47.31 9.34 -39.21
N GLU A 80 -48.50 9.80 -38.80
CA GLU A 80 -49.77 9.08 -38.98
C GLU A 80 -49.83 7.60 -38.55
N TYR A 81 -50.42 7.35 -37.37
CA TYR A 81 -51.25 6.16 -37.17
C TYR A 81 -52.45 6.52 -36.28
N GLU A 82 -53.62 6.51 -36.92
CA GLU A 82 -54.94 6.57 -36.30
C GLU A 82 -55.12 5.39 -35.32
N ILE A 83 -55.53 5.68 -34.09
CA ILE A 83 -56.34 4.73 -33.30
C ILE A 83 -57.56 5.49 -32.79
N SER A 84 -58.68 5.20 -33.44
CA SER A 84 -60.02 5.62 -33.08
C SER A 84 -60.57 4.83 -31.88
N GLN A 85 -61.33 5.55 -31.05
CA GLN A 85 -62.45 5.11 -30.21
C GLN A 85 -62.17 4.24 -28.97
N SER A 86 -62.45 4.80 -27.77
CA SER A 86 -63.65 4.43 -27.00
C SER A 86 -63.84 5.26 -25.70
N THR A 87 -65.07 5.76 -25.54
CA THR A 87 -65.87 5.97 -24.31
C THR A 87 -65.40 6.93 -23.19
N ASP A 88 -65.99 8.14 -23.22
CA ASP A 88 -67.00 8.65 -22.25
C ASP A 88 -66.60 8.88 -20.76
N ARG A 89 -66.27 10.13 -20.37
CA ARG A 89 -66.86 10.84 -19.20
C ARG A 89 -66.33 12.28 -19.03
N PRO A 90 -67.16 13.28 -18.64
CA PRO A 90 -66.74 14.68 -18.50
C PRO A 90 -66.57 15.21 -17.05
N GLN A 91 -65.69 16.23 -16.92
CA GLN A 91 -65.66 17.38 -15.96
C GLN A 91 -65.15 17.16 -14.50
N PRO A 92 -64.79 18.22 -13.73
CA PRO A 92 -64.06 19.47 -14.07
C PRO A 92 -63.02 19.95 -13.00
N SER A 93 -62.24 20.99 -13.38
CA SER A 93 -61.65 22.09 -12.57
C SER A 93 -60.91 21.83 -11.25
N PHE A 94 -59.65 22.29 -11.12
CA PHE A 94 -59.21 23.28 -10.12
C PHE A 94 -57.81 23.86 -10.46
N GLU A 95 -57.79 25.19 -10.53
CA GLU A 95 -56.72 26.22 -10.35
C GLU A 95 -55.43 25.78 -9.60
N ARG A 96 -54.20 26.28 -9.81
CA ARG A 96 -53.72 27.65 -10.08
C ARG A 96 -52.19 27.61 -10.41
N PRO A 97 -51.57 28.72 -10.89
CA PRO A 97 -50.24 28.80 -11.49
C PRO A 97 -49.11 29.20 -10.52
N SER A 98 -47.87 28.89 -10.93
CA SER A 98 -46.60 29.43 -10.39
C SER A 98 -46.45 30.92 -10.69
N PRO A 99 -45.79 31.72 -9.83
CA PRO A 99 -44.48 32.29 -10.19
C PRO A 99 -43.52 32.42 -8.96
N ILE A 100 -42.25 32.01 -9.03
CA ILE A 100 -41.06 32.70 -9.59
C ILE A 100 -40.53 33.88 -8.74
N ASN A 101 -39.20 33.83 -8.51
CA ASN A 101 -38.23 34.92 -8.27
C ASN A 101 -37.95 35.35 -6.80
N ARG A 102 -36.70 35.61 -6.37
CA ARG A 102 -35.40 35.72 -7.08
C ARG A 102 -34.25 35.82 -6.05
N GLU A 103 -33.04 35.74 -6.59
CA GLU A 103 -31.77 36.29 -6.07
C GLU A 103 -30.98 35.42 -5.06
N SER A 104 -29.68 35.18 -5.21
CA SER A 104 -28.70 35.77 -6.11
C SER A 104 -27.51 34.85 -6.35
N ALA A 105 -26.91 35.03 -7.53
CA ALA A 105 -25.63 34.56 -7.98
C ALA A 105 -24.52 34.55 -6.91
N ARG A 106 -23.71 33.48 -6.93
CA ARG A 106 -22.24 33.48 -6.82
C ARG A 106 -21.77 32.02 -6.93
N SER A 107 -21.11 31.68 -8.03
CA SER A 107 -19.66 31.80 -8.17
C SER A 107 -18.95 30.58 -7.62
N HIS A 108 -18.28 29.86 -8.52
CA HIS A 108 -17.06 29.09 -8.31
C HIS A 108 -16.77 28.55 -6.91
N GLY A 109 -16.78 27.22 -6.81
CA GLY A 109 -16.19 26.52 -5.69
C GLY A 109 -16.38 25.03 -5.85
N THR A 110 -15.65 24.43 -6.79
CA THR A 110 -15.25 23.03 -6.68
C THR A 110 -14.52 22.91 -5.35
N VAL A 111 -15.22 22.48 -4.30
CA VAL A 111 -14.60 22.23 -3.01
C VAL A 111 -13.83 20.92 -3.16
N ALA A 112 -12.65 21.02 -3.77
CA ALA A 112 -11.55 20.15 -3.45
C ALA A 112 -11.31 20.35 -1.95
N TYR A 113 -11.89 19.48 -1.13
CA TYR A 113 -11.30 19.22 0.17
C TYR A 113 -9.90 18.69 -0.13
N LEU A 114 -8.95 19.61 -0.11
CA LEU A 114 -7.52 19.36 0.05
C LEU A 114 -7.36 18.74 1.45
N SER A 115 -7.91 17.55 1.65
CA SER A 115 -7.67 16.73 2.81
C SER A 115 -6.30 16.13 2.56
N GLN A 116 -5.29 16.80 3.11
CA GLN A 116 -3.92 16.34 3.28
C GLN A 116 -3.89 14.80 3.31
N HIS A 117 -3.30 14.21 2.27
CA HIS A 117 -3.13 12.77 2.11
C HIS A 117 -2.49 12.15 3.36
N ARG A 118 -3.30 11.62 4.28
CA ARG A 118 -2.94 10.47 5.11
C ARG A 118 -3.57 9.25 4.47
N SER A 119 -2.90 8.73 3.44
CA SER A 119 -3.24 7.45 2.82
C SER A 119 -3.06 6.35 3.86
N VAL A 120 -4.16 5.92 4.49
CA VAL A 120 -4.16 4.71 5.32
C VAL A 120 -3.74 3.55 4.41
N PRO A 121 -2.63 2.82 4.71
CA PRO A 121 -2.19 1.73 3.86
C PRO A 121 -3.29 0.67 3.69
N SER A 122 -3.56 0.28 2.45
CA SER A 122 -4.57 -0.73 2.12
C SER A 122 -4.17 -2.10 2.69
N ARG A 123 -5.15 -2.84 3.24
CA ARG A 123 -4.97 -4.25 3.61
C ARG A 123 -4.95 -5.10 2.35
N SER A 124 -3.89 -5.86 2.13
CA SER A 124 -3.84 -6.85 1.06
C SER A 124 -4.46 -8.16 1.55
N THR A 125 -5.53 -8.62 0.89
CA THR A 125 -6.28 -9.83 1.29
C THR A 125 -5.68 -11.13 0.77
N ASN A 126 -4.80 -11.06 -0.24
CA ASN A 126 -4.18 -12.21 -0.91
C ASN A 126 -2.65 -12.05 -0.98
N MET A 127 -1.96 -11.97 0.17
CA MET A 127 -0.50 -12.02 0.19
C MET A 127 -0.03 -13.43 0.51
N GLU A 128 0.76 -13.99 -0.41
CA GLU A 128 1.53 -15.21 -0.17
C GLU A 128 2.74 -14.88 0.72
N PRO A 129 3.13 -15.73 1.68
CA PRO A 129 4.28 -15.47 2.53
C PRO A 129 5.59 -15.56 1.74
N LEU A 130 6.28 -14.44 1.58
CA LEU A 130 7.62 -14.38 0.96
C LEU A 130 8.69 -15.02 1.85
N SER A 131 8.44 -15.14 3.16
CA SER A 131 9.40 -15.69 4.13
C SER A 131 8.67 -16.41 5.27
N SER A 132 9.38 -17.30 5.98
CA SER A 132 8.90 -17.96 7.20
C SER A 132 9.39 -17.29 8.49
N ARG A 133 10.00 -16.10 8.41
CA ARG A 133 10.67 -15.41 9.53
C ARG A 133 9.85 -15.29 10.81
N PHE A 134 8.53 -15.18 10.69
CA PHE A 134 7.60 -14.95 11.78
C PHE A 134 6.66 -16.14 12.07
N SER A 135 6.88 -17.31 11.44
CA SER A 135 6.01 -18.49 11.62
C SER A 135 5.90 -18.91 13.09
N ASP A 136 7.01 -18.87 13.82
CA ASP A 136 7.11 -19.35 15.21
C ASP A 136 7.13 -18.21 16.24
N ARG A 137 6.84 -16.98 15.82
CA ARG A 137 6.90 -15.79 16.68
C ARG A 137 5.51 -15.32 17.07
N THR A 138 5.42 -14.77 18.27
CA THR A 138 4.22 -14.03 18.69
C THR A 138 4.10 -12.72 17.92
N ILE A 139 2.87 -12.20 17.79
CA ILE A 139 2.58 -10.91 17.14
C ILE A 139 3.48 -9.80 17.70
N THR A 140 3.60 -9.70 19.03
CA THR A 140 4.41 -8.67 19.68
C THR A 140 5.90 -8.79 19.35
N GLN A 141 6.45 -10.01 19.30
CA GLN A 141 7.86 -10.22 18.96
C GLN A 141 8.14 -9.82 17.51
N ALA A 142 7.26 -10.22 16.57
CA ALA A 142 7.42 -9.88 15.17
C ALA A 142 7.25 -8.37 14.92
N CYS A 143 6.23 -7.73 15.52
CA CYS A 143 6.04 -6.28 15.42
C CYS A 143 7.20 -5.48 16.04
N THR A 144 7.85 -5.99 17.09
CA THR A 144 9.05 -5.35 17.65
C THR A 144 10.17 -5.29 16.61
N LEU A 145 10.39 -6.38 15.87
CA LEU A 145 11.39 -6.41 14.80
C LEU A 145 11.03 -5.49 13.66
N LEU A 146 9.76 -5.52 13.21
CA LEU A 146 9.29 -4.68 12.11
C LEU A 146 9.40 -3.18 12.41
N LEU A 147 8.97 -2.74 13.59
CA LEU A 147 9.07 -1.33 13.99
C LEU A 147 10.53 -0.90 14.19
N ARG A 148 11.37 -1.80 14.71
CA ARG A 148 12.81 -1.55 14.85
C ARG A 148 13.52 -1.41 13.50
N GLU A 149 13.16 -2.26 12.54
CA GLU A 149 13.73 -2.25 11.18
C GLU A 149 13.25 -1.03 10.38
N ALA A 150 11.98 -0.68 10.50
CA ALA A 150 11.43 0.48 9.83
C ALA A 150 11.94 1.81 10.42
N GLY A 151 12.29 1.84 11.70
CA GLY A 151 12.78 3.05 12.38
C GLY A 151 11.76 4.18 12.45
N ARG A 152 10.48 3.89 12.14
CA ARG A 152 9.37 4.85 12.09
C ARG A 152 8.08 4.19 12.60
N PRO A 153 7.08 4.99 13.01
CA PRO A 153 5.76 4.46 13.33
C PRO A 153 5.12 3.78 12.11
N LEU A 154 4.46 2.65 12.35
CA LEU A 154 3.77 1.87 11.31
C LEU A 154 2.29 1.74 11.63
N HIS A 155 1.47 1.84 10.58
CA HIS A 155 0.04 1.59 10.69
C HIS A 155 -0.24 0.09 10.84
N VAL A 156 -1.32 -0.28 11.53
CA VAL A 156 -1.70 -1.67 11.79
C VAL A 156 -1.90 -2.46 10.50
N ASN A 157 -2.42 -1.83 9.45
CA ASN A 157 -2.57 -2.49 8.14
C ASN A 157 -1.20 -2.82 7.52
N GLU A 158 -0.23 -1.91 7.64
CA GLU A 158 1.14 -2.11 7.15
C GLU A 158 1.82 -3.22 7.94
N LEU A 159 1.70 -3.19 9.28
CA LEU A 159 2.19 -4.26 10.16
C LEU A 159 1.55 -5.60 9.80
N TYR A 160 0.24 -5.64 9.57
CA TYR A 160 -0.45 -6.87 9.16
C TYR A 160 0.09 -7.44 7.85
N ASN A 161 0.26 -6.59 6.82
CA ASN A 161 0.80 -7.01 5.53
C ASN A 161 2.23 -7.57 5.69
N LEU A 162 3.07 -6.91 6.49
CA LEU A 162 4.44 -7.34 6.79
C LEU A 162 4.52 -8.64 7.61
N LEU A 163 3.55 -8.85 8.51
CA LEU A 163 3.46 -10.08 9.30
C LEU A 163 3.10 -11.27 8.40
N ILE A 164 2.12 -11.09 7.51
CA ILE A 164 1.74 -12.13 6.55
C ILE A 164 2.86 -12.40 5.56
N SER A 165 3.50 -11.35 5.01
CA SER A 165 4.62 -11.54 4.09
C SER A 165 5.80 -12.26 4.77
N GLY A 166 5.99 -12.07 6.07
CA GLY A 166 6.96 -12.80 6.87
C GLY A 166 6.47 -14.16 7.42
N GLY A 167 5.33 -14.67 6.96
CA GLY A 167 4.90 -16.05 7.24
C GLY A 167 4.02 -16.21 8.47
N MET A 168 3.57 -15.12 9.09
CA MET A 168 2.65 -15.18 10.23
C MET A 168 1.25 -15.55 9.76
N LYS A 169 0.68 -16.61 10.35
CA LYS A 169 -0.69 -17.05 10.06
C LYS A 169 -1.65 -16.54 11.12
N PHE A 170 -2.70 -15.84 10.68
CA PHE A 170 -3.80 -15.44 11.54
C PHE A 170 -4.99 -16.39 11.36
N LYS A 171 -5.54 -16.90 12.46
CA LYS A 171 -6.69 -17.83 12.44
C LYS A 171 -8.06 -17.13 12.58
N GLY A 172 -8.09 -15.83 12.88
CA GLY A 172 -9.32 -15.09 13.18
C GLY A 172 -9.75 -14.14 12.06
N ASN A 173 -11.05 -13.81 12.03
CA ASN A 173 -11.67 -12.95 11.00
C ASN A 173 -11.16 -11.50 11.00
N ASN A 174 -10.62 -11.03 12.13
CA ASN A 174 -10.18 -9.64 12.32
C ASN A 174 -8.71 -9.55 12.75
N PRO A 175 -7.76 -9.90 11.87
CA PRO A 175 -6.35 -9.97 12.23
C PRO A 175 -5.73 -8.61 12.59
N THR A 176 -6.19 -7.52 11.97
CA THR A 176 -5.73 -6.16 12.31
C THR A 176 -6.15 -5.74 13.71
N ILE A 177 -7.35 -6.11 14.16
CA ILE A 177 -7.78 -5.88 15.55
C ILE A 177 -6.89 -6.67 16.50
N SER A 178 -6.60 -7.95 16.18
CA SER A 178 -5.70 -8.78 16.99
C SER A 178 -4.30 -8.15 17.11
N VAL A 179 -3.75 -7.59 16.02
CA VAL A 179 -2.48 -6.87 16.04
C VAL A 179 -2.58 -5.61 16.92
N ALA A 180 -3.55 -4.75 16.67
CA ALA A 180 -3.72 -3.50 17.43
C ALA A 180 -3.89 -3.75 18.94
N VAL A 181 -4.69 -4.74 19.33
CA VAL A 181 -4.91 -5.10 20.73
C VAL A 181 -3.63 -5.68 21.35
N SER A 182 -2.89 -6.52 20.63
CA SER A 182 -1.63 -7.09 21.11
C SER A 182 -0.58 -6.01 21.39
N LEU A 183 -0.50 -5.00 20.52
CA LEU A 183 0.41 -3.87 20.70
C LEU A 183 -0.05 -2.95 21.84
N SER A 184 -1.35 -2.67 21.93
CA SER A 184 -1.91 -1.78 22.96
C SER A 184 -1.73 -2.32 24.39
N ARG A 185 -1.63 -3.64 24.56
CA ARG A 185 -1.42 -4.28 25.88
C ARG A 185 0.03 -4.28 26.33
N ASN A 186 0.98 -4.00 25.43
CA ASN A 186 2.40 -4.09 25.72
C ASN A 186 3.03 -2.69 25.79
N LYS A 187 3.60 -2.36 26.95
CA LYS A 187 4.17 -1.03 27.27
C LYS A 187 5.33 -0.61 26.35
N ARG A 188 5.93 -1.54 25.61
CA ARG A 188 6.99 -1.24 24.62
C ARG A 188 6.46 -0.50 23.40
N PHE A 189 5.17 -0.59 23.12
CA PHE A 189 4.56 0.08 21.99
C PHE A 189 3.76 1.29 22.46
N ARG A 190 3.92 2.39 21.73
CA ARG A 190 3.18 3.62 21.95
C ARG A 190 2.26 3.86 20.77
N LYS A 191 0.97 4.06 21.04
CA LYS A 191 0.04 4.53 20.01
C LYS A 191 0.31 6.02 19.76
N VAL A 192 0.74 6.34 18.55
CA VAL A 192 1.05 7.72 18.15
C VAL A 192 -0.10 8.36 17.36
N ASP A 193 -0.93 7.53 16.73
CA ASP A 193 -2.05 7.96 15.89
C ASP A 193 -3.12 6.85 15.82
N PRO A 194 -4.34 7.14 15.31
CA PRO A 194 -5.36 6.13 15.08
C PRO A 194 -4.81 4.99 14.21
N GLY A 195 -4.70 3.80 14.79
CA GLY A 195 -4.17 2.62 14.08
C GLY A 195 -2.67 2.66 13.82
N THR A 196 -1.91 3.60 14.38
CA THR A 196 -0.45 3.71 14.16
C THR A 196 0.30 3.54 15.46
N PHE A 197 1.30 2.67 15.44
CA PHE A 197 2.11 2.31 16.60
C PHE A 197 3.58 2.59 16.34
N ASP A 198 4.27 3.00 17.40
CA ASP A 198 5.70 3.28 17.44
C ASP A 198 6.34 2.42 18.54
N LEU A 199 7.65 2.19 18.42
CA LEU A 199 8.43 1.46 19.41
C LEU A 199 9.07 2.45 20.38
N ASP A 200 8.73 2.39 21.67
CA ASP A 200 9.31 3.28 22.67
C ASP A 200 10.78 2.88 22.90
N MET A 201 11.71 3.68 22.36
CA MET A 201 13.15 3.36 22.31
C MET A 201 13.83 3.23 23.68
N ARG A 202 13.14 3.55 24.79
CA ARG A 202 13.71 3.55 26.15
C ARG A 202 14.22 2.19 26.63
N ASP A 203 13.82 1.09 26.00
CA ASP A 203 14.17 -0.28 26.43
C ASP A 203 15.22 -0.97 25.51
N VAL A 204 15.71 -0.33 24.44
CA VAL A 204 16.42 -1.05 23.36
C VAL A 204 17.91 -0.69 23.23
N GLY A 205 18.39 0.29 24.00
CA GLY A 205 19.82 0.64 24.08
C GLY A 205 20.68 -0.38 24.85
N GLN A 206 20.08 -1.25 25.67
CA GLN A 206 20.85 -2.13 26.57
C GLN A 206 21.24 -3.49 25.98
N SER A 207 20.71 -3.91 24.82
CA SER A 207 20.94 -5.27 24.30
C SER A 207 21.94 -5.35 23.14
N ARG A 208 22.69 -4.28 22.85
CA ARG A 208 23.69 -4.22 21.76
C ARG A 208 25.16 -4.25 22.21
N TYR A 209 25.43 -4.58 23.47
CA TYR A 209 26.80 -4.65 24.01
C TYR A 209 27.04 -5.85 24.93
N ILE A 210 26.71 -7.09 24.50
CA ILE A 210 27.31 -8.26 25.13
C ILE A 210 27.46 -9.39 24.09
N ALA A 211 28.68 -9.96 24.07
CA ALA A 211 29.24 -11.03 23.24
C ALA A 211 29.84 -10.60 21.90
#